data_AF-A0A372F6H3-F1
#
_entry.id   AF-A0A372F6H3-F1
#
_cell.length_a   1.000
_cell.length_b   1.000
_cell.length_c   1.000
_cell.angle_alpha   90.00
_cell.angle_beta   90.00
_cell.angle_gamma   90.00
#
_symmetry.space_group_name_H-M   'P 1'
#
loop_
_entity.id
_entity.type
_entity.pdbx_description
1 polymer ?
#
loop_
_entity_poly.entity_id
_entity_poly.type
_entity_poly.pdbx_seq_one_letter_code
_entity_poly.pdbx_strand_id
1 'polypeptide(L)'
;MMTDEVIQLDKKRVQPPAKKPMPWEEFYELYRKYIVDEHNILNQRTIWLAISQSFFFGGYASVANAPKEAKSPIFAAQQELLLWLLPSAALIACFCVFLGIIARSMNLESTKRKFELCSEEDENYPLIDGTTRVKRMEIFSIWVLPIIFMVTWLVILIRQFIHA
;
A
#
# COMPACT_ATOMS: atom_id res chain seq x y z
N MET A 1 -35.54 -37.03 23.55
CA MET A 1 -36.44 -36.59 22.46
C MET A 1 -36.46 -35.05 22.36
N MET A 2 -35.31 -34.39 22.55
CA MET A 2 -35.21 -32.91 22.64
C MET A 2 -33.87 -32.40 22.09
N THR A 3 -33.20 -33.21 21.26
CA THR A 3 -31.87 -32.93 20.70
C THR A 3 -31.87 -32.86 19.16
N ASP A 4 -32.92 -33.35 18.51
CA ASP A 4 -33.01 -33.35 17.04
C ASP A 4 -33.64 -32.07 16.46
N GLU A 5 -34.37 -31.28 17.26
CA GLU A 5 -34.92 -29.98 16.82
C GLU A 5 -33.87 -28.86 16.74
N VAL A 6 -32.80 -28.94 17.54
CA VAL A 6 -31.77 -27.89 17.57
C VAL A 6 -30.84 -27.98 16.35
N ILE A 7 -30.70 -29.16 15.74
CA ILE A 7 -29.85 -29.37 14.56
C ILE A 7 -30.53 -28.94 13.24
N GLN A 8 -31.87 -28.83 13.23
CA GLN A 8 -32.63 -28.41 12.04
C GLN A 8 -32.64 -26.87 11.84
N LEU A 9 -32.37 -26.08 12.88
CA LEU A 9 -32.42 -24.61 12.80
C LEU A 9 -31.15 -23.95 12.24
N ASP A 10 -30.01 -24.67 12.20
CA ASP A 10 -28.72 -24.12 11.72
C ASP A 10 -28.46 -24.39 10.22
N LYS A 11 -29.40 -25.02 9.51
CA LYS A 11 -29.26 -25.37 8.09
C LYS A 11 -30.05 -24.48 7.12
N LYS A 12 -30.78 -23.48 7.62
CA LYS A 12 -31.18 -22.33 6.79
C LYS A 12 -30.01 -21.35 6.72
N ARG A 13 -28.93 -21.76 6.02
CA ARG A 13 -28.09 -20.76 5.35
C ARG A 13 -29.05 -20.02 4.43
N VAL A 14 -29.43 -18.80 4.81
CA VAL A 14 -30.12 -17.86 3.94
C VAL A 14 -29.28 -17.82 2.68
N GLN A 15 -29.72 -18.51 1.63
CA GLN A 15 -29.09 -18.37 0.34
C GLN A 15 -29.20 -16.88 0.04
N PRO A 16 -28.09 -16.19 -0.25
CA PRO A 16 -28.16 -14.78 -0.59
C PRO A 16 -29.22 -14.66 -1.70
N PRO A 17 -30.19 -13.73 -1.55
CA PRO A 17 -31.29 -13.63 -2.50
C PRO A 17 -30.71 -13.61 -3.91
N ALA A 18 -31.26 -14.44 -4.80
CA ALA A 18 -30.83 -14.53 -6.18
C ALA A 18 -30.71 -13.11 -6.73
N LYS A 19 -29.46 -12.63 -6.92
CA LYS A 19 -29.21 -11.26 -7.36
C LYS A 19 -29.95 -11.09 -8.67
N LYS A 20 -30.96 -10.21 -8.70
CA LYS A 20 -31.47 -9.72 -9.97
C LYS A 20 -30.26 -9.27 -10.80
N PRO A 21 -30.19 -9.63 -12.09
CA PRO A 21 -29.11 -9.13 -12.93
C PRO A 21 -29.13 -7.61 -12.82
N MET A 22 -28.05 -7.07 -12.26
CA MET A 22 -27.85 -5.63 -12.16
C MET A 22 -27.82 -5.08 -13.59
N PRO A 23 -28.53 -3.97 -13.88
CA PRO A 23 -28.39 -3.29 -15.17
C PRO A 23 -26.91 -3.01 -15.44
N TRP A 24 -26.48 -3.24 -16.68
CA TRP A 24 -25.06 -3.12 -17.06
C TRP A 24 -24.46 -1.75 -16.76
N GLU A 25 -25.26 -0.68 -16.88
CA GLU A 25 -24.90 0.69 -16.50
C GLU A 25 -24.54 0.83 -15.02
N GLU A 26 -25.36 0.28 -14.12
CA GLU A 26 -25.10 0.30 -12.67
C GLU A 26 -23.85 -0.50 -12.32
N PHE A 27 -23.62 -1.62 -13.00
CA PHE A 27 -22.42 -2.44 -12.82
C PHE A 27 -21.16 -1.71 -13.27
N TYR A 28 -21.21 -1.06 -14.43
CA TYR A 28 -20.12 -0.26 -14.98
C TYR A 28 -19.74 0.90 -14.04
N GLU A 29 -20.72 1.68 -13.57
CA GLU A 29 -20.47 2.80 -12.67
C GLU A 29 -19.88 2.34 -11.32
N LEU A 30 -20.40 1.24 -10.76
CA LEU A 30 -19.87 0.65 -9.54
C LEU A 30 -18.41 0.22 -9.71
N TYR A 31 -18.10 -0.41 -10.85
CA TYR A 31 -16.76 -0.89 -11.16
C TYR A 31 -15.77 0.25 -11.41
N ARG A 32 -16.20 1.27 -12.17
CA ARG A 32 -15.43 2.51 -12.39
C ARG A 32 -15.11 3.20 -11.07
N LYS A 33 -16.12 3.36 -10.20
CA LYS A 33 -15.95 3.95 -8.87
C LYS A 33 -14.93 3.18 -8.04
N TYR A 34 -15.02 1.84 -8.03
CA TYR A 34 -14.08 0.99 -7.32
C TYR A 34 -12.62 1.19 -7.80
N ILE A 35 -12.40 1.27 -9.12
CA ILE A 35 -11.06 1.51 -9.67
C ILE A 35 -10.53 2.89 -9.24
N VAL A 36 -11.35 3.93 -9.32
CA VAL A 36 -10.96 5.29 -8.93
C VAL A 36 -10.60 5.35 -7.45
N ASP A 37 -11.41 4.73 -6.60
CA ASP A 37 -11.17 4.65 -5.16
C ASP A 37 -9.86 3.91 -4.84
N GLU A 38 -9.57 2.79 -5.51
CA GLU A 38 -8.31 2.06 -5.33
C GLU A 38 -7.08 2.89 -5.72
N HIS A 39 -7.12 3.60 -6.85
CA HIS A 39 -6.02 4.50 -7.24
C HIS A 39 -5.83 5.64 -6.24
N ASN A 40 -6.91 6.23 -5.75
CA ASN A 40 -6.83 7.30 -4.75
C ASN A 40 -6.19 6.81 -3.45
N ILE A 41 -6.54 5.61 -2.99
CA ILE A 41 -5.93 5.01 -1.79
C ILE A 41 -4.44 4.72 -2.00
N LEU A 42 -4.03 4.22 -3.17
CA LEU A 42 -2.61 4.00 -3.49
C LEU A 42 -1.82 5.31 -3.50
N ASN A 43 -2.39 6.36 -4.10
CA ASN A 43 -1.78 7.68 -4.12
C ASN A 43 -1.63 8.25 -2.70
N GLN A 44 -2.69 8.18 -1.89
CA GLN A 44 -2.64 8.61 -0.49
C GLN A 44 -1.58 7.86 0.31
N ARG A 45 -1.45 6.54 0.15
CA ARG A 45 -0.40 5.74 0.81
C ARG A 45 1.01 6.18 0.40
N THR A 46 1.18 6.52 -0.87
CA THR A 46 2.46 7.02 -1.41
C THR A 46 2.81 8.39 -0.81
N ILE A 47 1.83 9.29 -0.69
CA ILE A 47 1.99 10.58 -0.02
C ILE A 47 2.34 10.39 1.46
N TRP A 48 1.61 9.53 2.17
CA TRP A 48 1.88 9.23 3.57
C TRP A 48 3.28 8.64 3.77
N LEU A 49 3.72 7.76 2.87
CA LEU A 49 5.08 7.25 2.88
C LEU A 49 6.08 8.40 2.74
N ALA A 50 5.93 9.28 1.74
CA ALA A 50 6.84 10.41 1.53
C ALA A 50 6.95 11.32 2.76
N ILE A 51 5.84 11.61 3.43
CA ILE A 51 5.79 12.41 4.66
C ILE A 51 6.55 11.69 5.79
N SER A 52 6.26 10.41 6.05
CA SER A 52 6.95 9.64 7.08
C SER A 52 8.45 9.53 6.82
N GLN A 53 8.85 9.33 5.56
CA GLN A 53 10.27 9.23 5.20
C GLN A 53 11.00 10.55 5.40
N SER A 54 10.35 11.68 5.10
CA SER A 54 10.89 13.02 5.39
C SER A 54 11.12 13.22 6.89
N PHE A 55 10.22 12.74 7.75
CA PHE A 55 10.41 12.75 9.20
C PHE A 55 11.61 11.89 9.64
N PHE A 56 11.75 10.68 9.11
CA PHE A 56 12.92 9.82 9.40
C PHE A 56 14.24 10.44 8.94
N PHE A 57 14.29 11.05 7.76
CA PHE A 57 15.49 11.75 7.29
C PHE A 57 15.81 12.97 8.16
N GLY A 58 14.81 13.76 8.56
CA GLY A 58 15.01 14.88 9.47
C GLY A 58 15.56 14.44 10.82
N GLY A 59 14.99 13.37 11.40
CA GLY A 59 15.49 12.75 12.63
C GLY A 59 16.92 12.25 12.48
N TYR A 60 17.21 11.49 11.41
CA TYR A 60 18.55 10.95 11.15
C TYR A 60 19.59 12.06 10.97
N ALA A 61 19.28 13.10 10.16
CA ALA A 61 20.16 14.23 9.95
C ALA A 61 20.43 15.01 11.25
N SER A 62 19.43 15.16 12.11
CA SER A 62 19.58 15.80 13.42
C SER A 62 20.56 15.02 14.31
N VAL A 63 20.39 13.70 14.40
CA VAL A 63 21.26 12.81 15.18
C VAL A 63 22.68 12.74 14.59
N ALA A 64 22.81 12.72 13.26
CA ALA A 64 24.09 12.66 12.57
C ALA A 64 24.90 13.97 12.67
N ASN A 65 24.24 15.12 12.80
CA ASN A 65 24.89 16.42 12.98
C ASN A 65 25.08 16.81 14.46
N ALA A 66 24.61 16.00 15.42
CA ALA A 66 24.80 16.29 16.83
C ALA A 66 26.29 16.22 17.22
N PRO A 67 26.76 17.07 18.16
CA PRO A 67 28.17 17.11 18.57
C PRO A 67 28.69 15.74 19.02
N LYS A 68 29.91 15.39 18.61
CA LYS A 68 30.55 14.11 18.97
C LYS A 68 30.85 13.98 20.47
N GLU A 69 31.10 15.11 21.14
CA GLU A 69 31.33 15.17 22.57
C GLU A 69 29.98 15.29 23.29
N ALA A 70 29.37 14.15 23.56
CA ALA A 70 28.15 14.10 24.36
C ALA A 70 28.41 14.67 25.77
N LYS A 71 27.51 15.53 26.27
CA LYS A 71 27.59 16.08 27.64
C LYS A 71 27.60 15.01 28.74
N SER A 72 27.16 13.79 28.41
CA SER A 72 27.18 12.61 29.27
C SER A 72 27.34 11.35 28.42
N PRO A 73 28.04 10.31 28.92
CA PRO A 73 28.21 9.04 28.22
C PRO A 73 26.89 8.34 27.88
N ILE A 74 25.82 8.60 28.64
CA ILE A 74 24.49 8.05 28.37
C ILE A 74 23.93 8.57 27.05
N PHE A 75 24.15 9.86 26.73
CA PHE A 75 23.68 10.45 25.48
C PHE A 75 24.45 9.93 24.26
N ALA A 76 25.73 9.61 24.41
CA ALA A 76 26.52 9.02 23.34
C ALA A 76 25.97 7.65 22.91
N ALA A 77 25.68 6.77 23.88
CA ALA A 77 25.09 5.46 23.61
C ALA A 77 23.69 5.57 22.97
N GLN A 78 22.88 6.53 23.40
CA GLN A 78 21.57 6.79 22.80
C GLN A 78 21.71 7.30 21.36
N GLN A 79 22.64 8.20 21.09
CA GLN A 79 22.88 8.73 19.75
C GLN A 79 23.27 7.61 18.78
N GLU A 80 24.18 6.72 19.19
CA GLU A 80 24.60 5.56 18.40
C GLU A 80 23.43 4.62 18.10
N LEU A 81 22.63 4.30 19.12
CA LEU A 81 21.43 3.47 18.96
C LEU A 81 20.44 4.11 17.99
N LEU A 82 20.19 5.41 18.11
CA LEU A 82 19.26 6.14 17.22
C LEU A 82 19.76 6.17 15.78
N LEU A 83 21.07 6.31 15.55
CA LEU A 83 21.66 6.29 14.21
C LEU A 83 21.36 4.99 13.48
N TRP A 84 21.31 3.85 14.19
CA TRP A 84 20.98 2.56 13.59
C TRP A 84 19.46 2.28 13.56
N LEU A 85 18.74 2.67 14.61
CA LEU A 85 17.32 2.38 14.77
C LEU A 85 16.45 3.17 13.77
N LEU A 86 16.80 4.44 13.50
CA LEU A 86 16.02 5.29 12.60
C LEU A 86 16.00 4.75 11.15
N PRO A 87 17.16 4.47 10.50
CA PRO A 87 17.18 3.86 9.17
C PRO A 87 16.47 2.50 9.13
N SER A 88 16.65 1.66 10.16
CA SER A 88 16.03 0.33 10.22
C SER A 88 14.51 0.43 10.29
N ALA A 89 13.98 1.30 11.15
CA ALA A 89 12.54 1.54 11.26
C ALA A 89 11.97 2.13 9.96
N ALA A 90 12.69 3.07 9.34
CA ALA A 90 12.28 3.69 8.08
C ALA A 90 12.22 2.67 6.93
N LEU A 91 13.21 1.76 6.86
CA LEU A 91 13.27 0.68 5.87
C LEU A 91 12.10 -0.32 6.05
N ILE A 92 11.83 -0.73 7.29
CA ILE A 92 10.70 -1.61 7.61
C ILE A 92 9.37 -0.94 7.21
N ALA A 93 9.20 0.34 7.53
CA ALA A 93 8.00 1.08 7.13
C ALA A 93 7.83 1.13 5.60
N CYS A 94 8.90 1.42 4.85
CA CYS A 94 8.90 1.36 3.39
C CYS A 94 8.50 -0.03 2.88
N PHE A 95 9.08 -1.09 3.45
CA PHE A 95 8.80 -2.45 3.04
C PHE A 95 7.34 -2.84 3.28
N CYS A 96 6.77 -2.51 4.44
CA CYS A 96 5.36 -2.76 4.75
C CYS A 96 4.41 -2.04 3.78
N VAL A 97 4.69 -0.77 3.46
CA VAL A 97 3.90 -0.02 2.48
C VAL A 97 4.03 -0.63 1.09
N PHE A 98 5.23 -1.04 0.69
CA PHE A 98 5.49 -1.66 -0.60
C PHE A 98 4.72 -2.98 -0.78
N LEU A 99 4.71 -3.85 0.24
CA LEU A 99 3.88 -5.06 0.24
C LEU A 99 2.38 -4.73 0.11
N GLY A 100 1.93 -3.67 0.78
CA GLY A 100 0.55 -3.19 0.66
C GLY A 100 0.18 -2.69 -0.74
N ILE A 101 1.13 -2.11 -1.48
CA ILE A 101 0.97 -1.71 -2.88
C ILE A 101 0.88 -2.94 -3.78
N ILE A 102 1.76 -3.93 -3.59
CA ILE A 102 1.77 -5.19 -4.35
C ILE A 102 0.42 -5.91 -4.18
N ALA A 103 -0.01 -6.11 -2.93
CA ALA A 103 -1.25 -6.84 -2.62
C ALA A 103 -2.49 -6.19 -3.28
N ARG A 104 -2.57 -4.86 -3.29
CA ARG A 104 -3.65 -4.12 -3.96
C ARG A 104 -3.57 -4.21 -5.48
N SER A 105 -2.36 -4.11 -6.04
CA SER A 105 -2.14 -4.21 -7.48
C SER A 105 -2.61 -5.57 -8.01
N MET A 106 -2.27 -6.66 -7.30
CA MET A 106 -2.74 -8.01 -7.63
C MET A 106 -4.27 -8.14 -7.56
N ASN A 107 -4.90 -7.54 -6.56
CA ASN A 107 -6.36 -7.58 -6.42
C ASN A 107 -7.04 -6.81 -7.57
N LEU A 108 -6.49 -5.66 -7.96
CA LEU A 108 -7.00 -4.85 -9.06
C LEU A 108 -6.92 -5.60 -10.39
N GLU A 109 -5.81 -6.27 -10.69
CA GLU A 109 -5.66 -7.12 -11.89
C GLU A 109 -6.67 -8.26 -11.90
N SER A 110 -6.89 -8.92 -10.76
CA SER A 110 -7.88 -9.99 -10.66
C SER A 110 -9.31 -9.50 -10.92
N THR A 111 -9.61 -8.25 -10.54
CA THR A 111 -10.93 -7.64 -10.73
C THR A 111 -11.09 -7.17 -12.17
N LYS A 112 -10.03 -6.64 -12.79
CA LYS A 112 -9.97 -6.30 -14.22
C LYS A 112 -10.25 -7.49 -15.11
N ARG A 113 -9.59 -8.61 -14.84
CA ARG A 113 -9.83 -9.85 -15.59
C ARG A 113 -11.28 -10.34 -15.47
N LYS A 114 -11.91 -10.21 -14.30
CA LYS A 114 -13.33 -10.57 -14.12
C LYS A 114 -14.27 -9.64 -14.88
N PHE A 115 -13.94 -8.35 -14.95
CA PHE A 115 -14.69 -7.37 -15.72
C PHE A 115 -14.61 -7.66 -17.23
N GLU A 116 -13.40 -7.90 -17.75
CA GLU A 116 -13.17 -8.24 -19.16
C GLU A 116 -13.91 -9.51 -19.59
N LEU A 117 -14.05 -10.49 -18.69
CA LEU A 117 -14.80 -11.73 -18.96
C LEU A 117 -16.33 -11.55 -18.93
N CYS A 118 -16.83 -10.51 -18.26
CA CYS A 118 -18.26 -10.23 -18.14
C CYS A 118 -18.74 -9.14 -19.11
N SER A 119 -17.82 -8.35 -19.68
CA SER A 119 -18.15 -7.32 -20.66
C SER A 119 -18.39 -7.99 -22.00
N GLU A 120 -19.66 -8.03 -22.43
CA GLU A 120 -19.92 -7.99 -23.86
C GLU A 120 -19.36 -6.65 -24.37
N GLU A 121 -18.71 -6.64 -25.53
CA GLU A 121 -18.16 -5.43 -26.16
C GLU A 121 -19.31 -4.48 -26.56
N ASP A 122 -19.88 -3.77 -25.58
CA ASP A 122 -20.91 -2.78 -25.80
C ASP A 122 -20.22 -1.42 -26.05
N GLU A 123 -20.22 -0.98 -27.33
CA GLU A 123 -19.63 0.28 -27.79
C GLU A 123 -20.13 1.51 -27.01
N ASN A 124 -21.24 1.41 -26.28
CA ASN A 124 -21.83 2.51 -25.53
C ASN A 124 -21.07 2.87 -24.24
N TYR A 125 -20.14 2.02 -23.76
CA TYR A 125 -19.42 2.27 -22.51
C TYR A 125 -17.94 2.59 -22.77
N PRO A 126 -17.45 3.78 -22.38
CA PRO A 126 -16.06 4.14 -22.62
C PRO A 126 -15.13 3.25 -21.82
N LEU A 127 -13.91 3.06 -22.32
CA LEU A 127 -12.86 2.39 -21.56
C LEU A 127 -12.59 3.17 -20.26
N ILE A 128 -12.73 2.50 -19.13
CA ILE A 128 -12.54 3.07 -17.78
C ILE A 128 -11.10 3.56 -17.57
N ASP A 129 -10.15 3.02 -18.34
CA ASP A 129 -8.77 3.45 -18.32
C ASP A 129 -8.58 4.65 -19.28
N GLY A 130 -8.26 5.83 -18.73
CA GLY A 130 -7.88 7.01 -19.51
C GLY A 130 -6.64 6.78 -20.39
N THR A 131 -6.20 7.81 -21.11
CA THR A 131 -5.08 7.69 -22.07
C THR A 131 -3.86 6.97 -21.46
N THR A 132 -3.34 5.97 -22.19
CA THR A 132 -2.33 5.00 -21.71
C THR A 132 -1.06 5.65 -21.14
N ARG A 133 -0.74 6.88 -21.56
CA ARG A 133 0.44 7.63 -21.10
C ARG A 133 0.29 8.16 -19.68
N VAL A 134 -0.85 8.76 -19.34
CA VAL A 134 -1.08 9.34 -18.00
C VAL A 134 -1.05 8.24 -16.94
N LYS A 135 -1.75 7.14 -17.23
CA LYS A 135 -1.77 5.96 -16.35
C LYS A 135 -0.38 5.38 -16.09
N ARG A 136 0.49 5.35 -17.12
CA ARG A 136 1.86 4.85 -16.95
C ARG A 136 2.69 5.74 -16.03
N MET A 137 2.50 7.07 -16.10
CA MET A 137 3.20 8.02 -15.21
C MET A 137 2.72 7.92 -13.76
N GLU A 138 1.42 7.77 -13.54
CA GLU A 138 0.86 7.61 -12.19
C GLU A 138 1.34 6.32 -11.52
N ILE A 139 1.27 5.21 -12.24
CA ILE A 139 1.78 3.92 -11.76
C ILE A 139 3.28 4.02 -11.49
N PHE A 140 4.05 4.65 -12.38
CA PHE A 140 5.49 4.82 -12.17
C PHE A 140 5.80 5.53 -10.85
N SER A 141 5.07 6.61 -10.52
CA SER A 141 5.26 7.33 -9.25
C SER A 141 5.02 6.44 -8.02
N ILE A 142 3.93 5.66 -8.03
CA ILE A 142 3.54 4.78 -6.92
C ILE A 142 4.60 3.70 -6.64
N TRP A 143 5.22 3.15 -7.68
CA TRP A 143 6.21 2.08 -7.54
C TRP A 143 7.62 2.58 -7.27
N VAL A 144 8.03 3.67 -7.92
CA VAL A 144 9.41 4.16 -7.88
C VAL A 144 9.75 4.79 -6.54
N LEU A 145 8.81 5.53 -5.95
CA LEU A 145 9.07 6.27 -4.72
C LEU A 145 9.41 5.36 -3.52
N PRO A 146 8.67 4.27 -3.22
CA PRO A 146 9.07 3.30 -2.20
C PRO A 146 10.44 2.66 -2.47
N ILE A 147 10.75 2.34 -3.73
CA ILE A 147 12.03 1.71 -4.11
C ILE A 147 13.19 2.66 -3.85
N ILE A 148 13.06 3.93 -4.25
CA ILE A 148 14.09 4.95 -3.98
C ILE A 148 14.37 5.06 -2.49
N PHE A 149 13.33 5.12 -1.64
CA PHE A 149 13.53 5.20 -0.20
C PHE A 149 14.17 3.92 0.37
N MET A 150 13.74 2.74 -0.06
CA MET A 150 14.36 1.48 0.37
C MET A 150 15.85 1.44 0.03
N VAL A 151 16.21 1.76 -1.21
CA VAL A 151 17.61 1.81 -1.65
C VAL A 151 18.40 2.83 -0.85
N THR A 152 17.83 4.01 -0.61
CA THR A 152 18.50 5.08 0.14
C THR A 152 18.83 4.64 1.57
N TRP A 153 17.85 4.08 2.29
CA TRP A 153 18.09 3.60 3.66
C TRP A 153 19.03 2.40 3.71
N LEU A 154 18.95 1.50 2.72
CA LEU A 154 19.87 0.37 2.62
C LEU A 154 21.32 0.84 2.44
N VAL A 155 21.55 1.84 1.58
CA VAL A 155 22.89 2.44 1.39
C VAL A 155 23.40 3.09 2.68
N ILE A 156 22.54 3.83 3.40
CA ILE A 156 22.89 4.44 4.68
C ILE A 156 23.29 3.37 5.70
N LEU A 157 22.48 2.32 5.85
CA LEU A 157 22.74 1.22 6.78
C LEU A 157 24.02 0.46 6.44
N ILE A 158 24.24 0.12 5.17
CA ILE A 158 25.46 -0.57 4.72
C ILE A 158 26.69 0.27 5.04
N ARG A 159 26.65 1.57 4.71
CA ARG A 159 27.78 2.47 5.00
C ARG A 159 28.07 2.54 6.50
N GLN A 160 27.02 2.61 7.32
CA GLN A 160 27.17 2.67 8.76
C GLN A 160 27.76 1.38 9.33
N PHE A 161 27.33 0.21 8.86
CA PHE A 161 27.90 -1.08 9.26
C PHE A 161 29.36 -1.28 8.84
N ILE A 162 29.79 -0.66 7.73
CA ILE A 162 31.19 -0.75 7.27
C ILE A 162 32.11 0.19 8.07
N HIS A 163 31.58 1.27 8.65
CA HIS A 163 32.37 2.26 9.39
C HIS A 163 32.21 2.19 10.92
N ALA A 164 31.28 1.38 11.43
CA ALA A 164 31.14 1.03 12.83
C ALA A 164 32.11 -0.12 13.18
#